data_AF-A0A7S2FCK6-F1
#
_entry.id   AF-A0A7S2FCK6-F1
#
_cell.length_a   1.000
_cell.length_b   1.000
_cell.length_c   1.000
_cell.angle_alpha   90.00
_cell.angle_beta   90.00
_cell.angle_gamma   90.00
#
_symmetry.space_group_name_H-M   'P 1'
#
loop_
_entity.id
_entity.type
_entity.pdbx_description
1 polymer ?
#
loop_
_entity_poly.entity_id
_entity_poly.type
_entity_poly.pdbx_seq_one_letter_code
_entity_poly.pdbx_strand_id
1 'polypeptide(L)'
;RVLKIAGLIEEYVGGAVEWVGGDATLVQMGDVLDRGDFEIALMCLIHSIRKQARDAGGNVFVLTGNHEALNANGDFRYVTRGAFVETCAFAELQKEGKEAEEKKASLLDTLGLMVRAAATGGAGGPPLDPTTALRARINAFAPGGILAREMATYHTALVVNDTVFAHGGLLPMHASYGIDKINQRRSERLACTASS
;
A
#
# COMPACT_ATOMS: atom_id res chain seq x y z
N ARG A 1 11.32 0.21 -12.49
CA ARG A 1 11.95 -0.34 -13.72
C ARG A 1 11.02 -1.28 -14.49
N VAL A 2 10.44 -2.31 -13.88
CA VAL A 2 9.54 -3.26 -14.56
C VAL A 2 8.32 -2.57 -15.20
N LEU A 3 7.61 -1.72 -14.46
CA LEU A 3 6.43 -1.00 -14.97
C LEU A 3 6.75 -0.08 -16.17
N LYS A 4 7.96 0.50 -16.22
CA LYS A 4 8.42 1.28 -17.38
C LYS A 4 8.66 0.41 -18.60
N ILE A 5 9.33 -0.73 -18.41
CA ILE A 5 9.59 -1.69 -19.50
C ILE A 5 8.27 -2.21 -20.08
N ALA A 6 7.26 -2.40 -19.23
CA ALA A 6 5.91 -2.77 -19.66
C ALA A 6 5.11 -1.62 -20.32
N GLY A 7 5.66 -0.41 -20.42
CA GLY A 7 4.98 0.74 -21.01
C GLY A 7 3.82 1.27 -20.18
N LEU A 8 3.78 0.98 -18.87
CA LEU A 8 2.67 1.37 -18.00
C LEU A 8 2.90 2.71 -17.31
N ILE A 9 4.16 3.05 -17.03
CA ILE A 9 4.54 4.30 -16.37
C ILE A 9 5.72 4.98 -17.05
N GLU A 10 5.75 6.30 -16.94
CA GLU A 10 6.90 7.16 -17.23
C GLU A 10 7.41 7.75 -15.89
N GLU A 11 8.70 8.05 -15.79
CA GLU A 11 9.24 8.80 -14.64
C GLU A 11 9.96 10.04 -15.16
N TYR A 12 9.64 11.18 -14.58
CA TYR A 12 10.16 12.47 -14.97
C TYR A 12 11.26 12.94 -14.01
N VAL A 13 11.98 13.97 -14.44
CA VAL A 13 13.00 14.64 -13.63
C VAL A 13 12.37 15.09 -12.30
N GLY A 14 12.97 14.69 -11.17
CA GLY A 14 12.43 14.94 -9.83
C GLY A 14 11.64 13.78 -9.23
N GLY A 15 11.57 12.63 -9.90
CA GLY A 15 10.99 11.38 -9.37
C GLY A 15 9.47 11.29 -9.47
N ALA A 16 8.83 12.21 -10.21
CA ALA A 16 7.41 12.14 -10.49
C ALA A 16 7.12 10.94 -11.42
N VAL A 17 6.09 10.16 -11.11
CA VAL A 17 5.70 8.99 -11.89
C VAL A 17 4.28 9.19 -12.42
N GLU A 18 4.11 8.99 -13.72
CA GLU A 18 2.81 9.10 -14.39
C GLU A 18 2.41 7.80 -15.07
N TRP A 19 1.11 7.51 -15.07
CA TRP A 19 0.53 6.42 -15.83
C TRP A 19 0.46 6.79 -17.31
N VAL A 20 1.09 5.98 -18.15
CA VAL A 20 1.07 6.11 -19.62
C VAL A 20 0.51 4.87 -20.32
N GLY A 21 0.03 3.90 -19.53
CA GLY A 21 -0.50 2.63 -20.03
C GLY A 21 -1.89 2.68 -20.68
N GLY A 22 -2.49 3.86 -20.84
CA GLY A 22 -3.83 4.02 -21.44
C GLY A 22 -4.90 3.22 -20.71
N ASP A 23 -5.63 2.38 -21.45
CA ASP A 23 -6.70 1.50 -20.96
C ASP A 23 -6.19 0.14 -20.42
N ALA A 24 -4.87 -0.02 -20.27
CA ALA A 24 -4.30 -1.26 -19.77
C ALA A 24 -4.79 -1.61 -18.35
N THR A 25 -4.90 -2.91 -18.08
CA THR A 25 -5.15 -3.45 -16.74
C THR A 25 -3.88 -4.06 -16.17
N LEU A 26 -3.41 -3.52 -15.04
CA LEU A 26 -2.33 -4.07 -14.23
C LEU A 26 -2.91 -4.79 -13.01
N VAL A 27 -2.47 -6.02 -12.75
CA VAL A 27 -2.77 -6.75 -11.52
C VAL A 27 -1.48 -6.96 -10.73
N GLN A 28 -1.34 -6.27 -9.59
CA GLN A 28 -0.27 -6.52 -8.64
C GLN A 28 -0.68 -7.64 -7.68
N MET A 29 0.13 -8.69 -7.61
CA MET A 29 -0.22 -9.98 -6.99
C MET A 29 0.00 -10.03 -5.47
N GLY A 30 0.05 -8.90 -4.78
CA GLY A 30 0.31 -8.81 -3.33
C GLY A 30 1.79 -8.85 -2.97
N ASP A 31 2.08 -8.95 -1.68
CA ASP A 31 3.43 -8.89 -1.10
C ASP A 31 4.18 -7.61 -1.50
N VAL A 32 3.50 -6.48 -1.29
CA VAL A 32 4.07 -5.14 -1.40
C VAL A 32 4.90 -4.82 -0.15
N LEU A 33 4.50 -5.36 1.00
CA LEU A 33 5.19 -5.19 2.28
C LEU A 33 6.29 -6.25 2.50
N ASP A 34 7.15 -5.93 3.48
CA ASP A 34 8.27 -6.68 4.02
C ASP A 34 9.48 -6.84 3.09
N ARG A 35 10.64 -7.16 3.69
CA ARG A 35 11.94 -7.42 3.04
C ARG A 35 12.57 -6.26 2.27
N GLY A 36 11.89 -5.12 2.14
CA GLY A 36 12.40 -3.88 1.56
C GLY A 36 12.26 -2.70 2.51
N ASP A 37 12.95 -1.60 2.19
CA ASP A 37 13.01 -0.39 3.03
C ASP A 37 12.08 0.74 2.57
N PHE A 38 11.33 0.53 1.47
CA PHE A 38 10.53 1.54 0.78
C PHE A 38 9.09 1.05 0.53
N GLU A 39 8.51 0.41 1.53
CA GLU A 39 7.20 -0.23 1.48
C GLU A 39 6.09 0.81 1.35
N ILE A 40 6.15 1.85 2.17
CA ILE A 40 5.13 2.91 2.20
C ILE A 40 5.24 3.73 0.92
N ALA A 41 6.44 4.12 0.51
CA ALA A 41 6.65 4.79 -0.77
C ALA A 41 6.09 3.99 -1.95
N LEU A 42 6.22 2.66 -1.93
CA LEU A 42 5.63 1.79 -2.95
C LEU A 42 4.10 1.75 -2.88
N MET A 43 3.50 1.63 -1.68
CA MET A 43 2.05 1.74 -1.51
C MET A 43 1.52 3.08 -2.03
N CYS A 44 2.25 4.18 -1.77
CA CYS A 44 1.93 5.52 -2.23
C CYS A 44 1.95 5.64 -3.75
N LEU A 45 3.01 5.09 -4.37
CA LEU A 45 3.12 5.01 -5.83
C LEU A 45 1.95 4.22 -6.42
N ILE A 46 1.67 3.03 -5.88
CA ILE A 46 0.57 2.17 -6.32
C ILE A 46 -0.77 2.93 -6.20
N HIS A 47 -1.03 3.58 -5.08
CA HIS A 47 -2.23 4.39 -4.90
C HIS A 47 -2.35 5.47 -5.99
N SER A 48 -1.27 6.20 -6.26
CA SER A 48 -1.23 7.26 -7.27
C SER A 48 -1.55 6.73 -8.67
N ILE A 49 -0.84 5.69 -9.13
CA ILE A 49 -1.05 5.14 -10.47
C ILE A 49 -2.42 4.44 -10.60
N ARG A 50 -3.00 3.93 -9.50
CA ARG A 50 -4.38 3.41 -9.50
C ARG A 50 -5.39 4.49 -9.86
N LYS A 51 -5.21 5.71 -9.34
CA LYS A 51 -6.08 6.84 -9.68
C LYS A 51 -5.86 7.25 -11.14
N GLN A 52 -4.61 7.48 -11.54
CA GLN A 52 -4.28 7.92 -12.90
C GLN A 52 -4.73 6.92 -13.97
N ALA A 53 -4.57 5.61 -13.72
CA ALA A 53 -5.03 4.58 -14.63
C ALA A 53 -6.55 4.65 -14.82
N ARG A 54 -7.33 4.77 -13.74
CA ARG A 54 -8.79 4.92 -13.84
C ARG A 54 -9.19 6.16 -14.63
N ASP A 55 -8.53 7.28 -14.39
CA ASP A 55 -8.79 8.54 -15.09
C ASP A 55 -8.46 8.42 -16.60
N ALA A 56 -7.51 7.55 -16.96
CA ALA A 56 -7.14 7.23 -18.35
C ALA A 56 -7.94 6.07 -18.98
N GLY A 57 -8.92 5.50 -18.27
CA GLY A 57 -9.73 4.37 -18.73
C GLY A 57 -9.12 2.98 -18.49
N GLY A 58 -7.93 2.91 -17.89
CA GLY A 58 -7.27 1.68 -17.46
C GLY A 58 -7.61 1.29 -16.03
N ASN A 59 -6.90 0.28 -15.51
CA ASN A 59 -7.10 -0.17 -14.13
C ASN A 59 -5.82 -0.72 -13.51
N VAL A 60 -5.68 -0.50 -12.19
CA VAL A 60 -4.62 -1.13 -11.40
C VAL A 60 -5.29 -1.79 -10.20
N PHE A 61 -5.28 -3.12 -10.21
CA PHE A 61 -5.74 -3.94 -9.09
C PHE A 61 -4.56 -4.37 -8.24
N VAL A 62 -4.78 -4.45 -6.93
CA VAL A 62 -3.77 -4.91 -5.98
C VAL A 62 -4.41 -6.04 -5.19
N LEU A 63 -3.71 -7.16 -5.10
CA LEU A 63 -4.10 -8.28 -4.26
C LEU A 63 -3.48 -8.15 -2.87
N THR A 64 -4.10 -8.81 -1.89
CA THR A 64 -3.56 -8.98 -0.54
C THR A 64 -2.71 -10.24 -0.53
N GLY A 65 -1.41 -10.08 -0.27
CA GLY A 65 -0.50 -11.18 -0.02
C GLY A 65 -0.42 -11.59 1.43
N ASN A 66 0.45 -12.55 1.71
CA ASN A 66 0.67 -12.99 3.10
C ASN A 66 1.36 -11.88 3.91
N HIS A 67 2.22 -11.07 3.29
CA HIS A 67 2.94 -10.01 4.00
C HIS A 67 2.01 -8.86 4.46
N GLU A 68 1.00 -8.51 3.66
CA GLU A 68 -0.05 -7.58 4.11
C GLU A 68 -0.84 -8.13 5.29
N ALA A 69 -1.18 -9.42 5.26
CA ALA A 69 -1.90 -10.08 6.34
C ALA A 69 -1.07 -10.18 7.63
N LEU A 70 0.23 -10.46 7.54
CA LEU A 70 1.14 -10.51 8.68
C LEU A 70 1.20 -9.14 9.38
N ASN A 71 1.46 -8.07 8.61
CA ASN A 71 1.54 -6.71 9.15
C ASN A 71 0.21 -6.25 9.79
N ALA A 72 -0.93 -6.55 9.15
CA ALA A 72 -2.24 -6.20 9.71
C ALA A 72 -2.57 -6.94 11.01
N ASN A 73 -1.95 -8.10 11.25
CA ASN A 73 -2.12 -8.88 12.48
C ASN A 73 -1.00 -8.65 13.51
N GLY A 74 -0.11 -7.68 13.28
CA GLY A 74 0.98 -7.37 14.20
C GLY A 74 2.17 -8.32 14.16
N ASP A 75 2.25 -9.18 13.13
CA ASP A 75 3.41 -10.05 12.91
C ASP A 75 4.42 -9.34 12.00
N PHE A 76 5.52 -8.89 12.59
CA PHE A 76 6.54 -8.06 11.93
C PHE A 76 7.87 -8.77 11.71
N ARG A 77 7.88 -10.11 11.72
CA ARG A 77 9.13 -10.90 11.67
C ARG A 77 9.97 -10.69 10.39
N TYR A 78 9.36 -10.20 9.31
CA TYR A 78 10.04 -9.96 8.02
C TYR A 78 10.28 -8.47 7.73
N VAL A 79 9.91 -7.60 8.67
CA VAL A 79 10.06 -6.15 8.54
C VAL A 79 11.54 -5.79 8.72
N THR A 80 12.09 -5.03 7.78
CA THR A 80 13.46 -4.57 7.87
C THR A 80 13.58 -3.38 8.82
N ARG A 81 14.81 -3.06 9.26
CA ARG A 81 15.05 -1.82 10.00
C ARG A 81 14.64 -0.58 9.19
N GLY A 82 14.91 -0.56 7.88
CA GLY A 82 14.56 0.57 7.02
C GLY A 82 13.05 0.78 6.91
N ALA A 83 12.26 -0.29 6.81
CA ALA A 83 10.81 -0.24 6.85
C ALA A 83 10.26 0.37 8.15
N PHE A 84 10.88 0.07 9.30
CA PHE A 84 10.54 0.73 10.56
C PHE A 84 10.88 2.23 10.56
N VAL A 85 12.04 2.61 9.99
CA VAL A 85 12.41 4.04 9.83
C VAL A 85 11.38 4.75 8.97
N GLU A 86 11.03 4.17 7.82
CA GLU A 86 10.05 4.71 6.88
C GLU A 86 8.68 4.88 7.56
N THR A 87 8.25 3.89 8.35
CA THR A 87 6.98 3.95 9.07
C THR A 87 6.95 5.05 10.13
N CYS A 88 8.05 5.27 10.85
CA CYS A 88 8.16 6.40 11.78
C CYS A 88 8.11 7.74 11.05
N ALA A 89 8.86 7.89 9.95
CA ALA A 89 8.85 9.12 9.15
C ALA A 89 7.44 9.42 8.62
N PHE A 90 6.74 8.40 8.12
CA PHE A 90 5.35 8.49 7.71
C PHE A 90 4.43 8.94 8.85
N ALA A 91 4.60 8.39 10.07
CA ALA A 91 3.79 8.75 11.22
C ALA A 91 4.01 10.21 11.67
N GLU A 92 5.22 10.74 11.60
CA GLU A 92 5.50 12.16 11.89
C GLU A 92 4.87 13.07 10.84
N LEU A 93 5.03 12.76 9.56
CA LEU A 93 4.38 13.50 8.47
C LEU A 93 2.85 13.49 8.60
N GLN A 94 2.25 12.42 9.11
CA GLN A 94 0.82 12.37 9.36
C GLN A 94 0.39 13.35 10.47
N LYS A 95 1.22 13.57 11.50
CA LYS A 95 0.94 14.55 12.56
C LYS A 95 1.04 15.96 12.01
N GLU A 96 2.12 16.28 11.32
CA GLU A 96 2.33 17.58 10.66
C GLU A 96 1.23 17.87 9.62
N GLY A 97 0.82 16.85 8.86
CA GLY A 97 -0.26 16.93 7.89
C GLY A 97 -1.61 17.24 8.53
N LYS A 98 -1.94 16.62 9.68
CA LYS A 98 -3.16 16.94 10.44
C LYS A 98 -3.15 18.38 10.98
N GLU A 99 -1.97 18.90 11.32
CA GLU A 99 -1.80 20.31 11.71
C GLU A 99 -1.92 21.24 10.48
N ALA A 100 -1.53 20.79 9.30
CA ALA A 100 -1.64 21.55 8.05
C ALA A 100 -3.01 21.45 7.35
N GLU A 101 -3.81 20.41 7.61
CA GLU A 101 -5.10 20.12 6.96
C GLU A 101 -6.21 21.13 7.31
N GLU A 102 -5.99 22.03 8.27
CA GLU A 102 -6.70 23.30 8.40
C GLU A 102 -6.64 24.18 7.11
N LYS A 103 -5.84 23.81 6.09
CA LYS A 103 -5.62 24.57 4.84
C LYS A 103 -6.00 23.85 3.52
N LYS A 104 -6.69 22.70 3.54
CA LYS A 104 -7.16 21.96 2.32
C LYS A 104 -6.05 21.56 1.31
N ALA A 105 -5.16 20.66 1.68
CA ALA A 105 -4.34 19.90 0.73
C ALA A 105 -4.65 18.40 0.89
N SER A 106 -4.77 17.67 -0.23
CA SER A 106 -5.07 16.23 -0.19
C SER A 106 -3.90 15.48 0.44
N LEU A 107 -4.18 14.56 1.36
CA LEU A 107 -3.22 13.59 1.92
C LEU A 107 -2.31 12.94 0.87
N LEU A 108 -2.78 12.83 -0.39
CA LEU A 108 -2.06 12.30 -1.53
C LEU A 108 -1.06 13.28 -2.16
N ASP A 109 -1.30 14.59 -2.06
CA ASP A 109 -0.34 15.62 -2.48
C ASP A 109 0.84 15.68 -1.49
N THR A 110 0.56 15.51 -0.19
CA THR A 110 1.57 15.33 0.87
C THR A 110 2.37 14.05 0.68
N LEU A 111 1.76 13.02 0.10
CA LEU A 111 2.42 11.78 -0.32
C LEU A 111 3.40 11.98 -1.48
N GLY A 112 3.13 12.94 -2.38
CA GLY A 112 4.08 13.41 -3.39
C GLY A 112 5.33 14.08 -2.80
N LEU A 113 5.29 14.50 -1.53
CA LEU A 113 6.47 14.87 -0.76
C LEU A 113 7.22 13.64 -0.22
N MET A 114 6.53 12.55 0.12
CA MET A 114 7.15 11.29 0.57
C MET A 114 7.97 10.61 -0.52
N VAL A 115 7.56 10.68 -1.78
CA VAL A 115 8.39 10.23 -2.91
C VAL A 115 9.71 11.01 -2.97
N ARG A 116 9.67 12.33 -2.68
CA ARG A 116 10.87 13.17 -2.62
C ARG A 116 11.73 12.87 -1.38
N ALA A 117 11.11 12.52 -0.25
CA ALA A 117 11.82 12.13 0.97
C ALA A 117 12.46 10.73 0.86
N ALA A 118 11.76 9.75 0.28
CA ALA A 118 12.29 8.42 -0.02
C ALA A 118 13.48 8.48 -0.99
N ALA A 119 13.51 9.50 -1.87
CA ALA A 119 14.66 9.77 -2.74
C ALA A 119 15.88 10.37 -2.01
N THR A 120 15.78 10.76 -0.74
CA THR A 120 16.86 11.43 0.02
C THR A 120 17.58 10.60 1.08
N GLY A 121 17.24 9.34 1.33
CA GLY A 121 18.07 8.53 2.25
C GLY A 121 17.63 7.10 2.48
N GLY A 122 18.45 6.13 2.05
CA GLY A 122 18.29 4.71 2.39
C GLY A 122 18.72 4.38 3.82
N ALA A 123 18.16 3.29 4.36
CA ALA A 123 18.58 2.37 5.44
C ALA A 123 19.30 2.87 6.73
N GLY A 124 19.64 4.15 6.83
CA GLY A 124 20.56 4.75 7.80
C GLY A 124 19.94 5.95 8.50
N GLY A 125 18.68 5.85 8.91
CA GLY A 125 18.10 6.81 9.84
C GLY A 125 18.77 6.73 11.22
N PRO A 126 18.63 7.79 12.07
CA PRO A 126 19.16 7.81 13.42
C PRO A 126 18.70 6.58 14.24
N PRO A 127 19.33 6.29 15.39
CA PRO A 127 18.88 5.23 16.27
C PRO A 127 17.38 5.37 16.55
N LEU A 128 16.61 4.36 16.14
CA LEU A 128 15.18 4.28 16.41
C LEU A 128 15.01 3.67 17.81
N ASP A 129 14.22 4.33 18.66
CA ASP A 129 13.67 3.66 19.83
C ASP A 129 12.77 2.49 19.36
N PRO A 130 13.09 1.22 19.68
CA PRO A 130 12.35 0.07 19.19
C PRO A 130 10.87 0.10 19.57
N THR A 131 10.54 0.65 20.74
CA THR A 131 9.17 0.75 21.22
C THR A 131 8.35 1.73 20.37
N THR A 132 8.94 2.88 20.06
CA THR A 132 8.33 3.90 19.19
C THR A 132 8.15 3.37 17.78
N ALA A 133 9.16 2.70 17.22
CA ALA A 133 9.08 2.09 15.90
C ALA A 133 7.98 1.03 15.80
N LEU A 134 7.91 0.14 16.79
CA LEU A 134 6.87 -0.87 16.87
C LEU A 134 5.48 -0.25 16.98
N ARG A 135 5.30 0.75 17.85
CA ARG A 135 4.02 1.45 18.03
C ARG A 135 3.58 2.16 16.75
N ALA A 136 4.49 2.85 16.06
CA ALA A 136 4.20 3.53 14.80
C ALA A 136 3.68 2.52 13.76
N ARG A 137 4.34 1.36 13.64
CA ARG A 137 3.92 0.32 12.70
C ARG A 137 2.59 -0.32 13.06
N ILE A 138 2.36 -0.64 14.33
CA ILE A 138 1.06 -1.13 14.81
C ILE A 138 -0.04 -0.13 14.45
N ASN A 139 0.14 1.17 14.76
CA ASN A 139 -0.87 2.19 14.50
C ASN A 139 -1.16 2.37 13.00
N ALA A 140 -0.16 2.17 12.14
CA ALA A 140 -0.32 2.33 10.70
C ALA A 140 -1.07 1.13 10.06
N PHE A 141 -0.73 -0.10 10.46
CA PHE A 141 -1.17 -1.33 9.79
C PHE A 141 -2.27 -2.12 10.52
N ALA A 142 -2.48 -1.91 11.81
CA ALA A 142 -3.60 -2.54 12.52
C ALA A 142 -4.94 -2.05 11.95
N PRO A 143 -6.03 -2.86 12.03
CA PRO A 143 -7.38 -2.46 11.65
C PRO A 143 -7.76 -1.03 12.06
N GLY A 144 -8.23 -0.25 11.09
CA GLY A 144 -8.56 1.19 11.25
C GLY A 144 -7.38 2.15 11.10
N GLY A 145 -6.14 1.65 11.10
CA GLY A 145 -4.95 2.41 10.75
C GLY A 145 -4.97 2.92 9.31
N ILE A 146 -4.27 4.01 9.03
CA ILE A 146 -4.32 4.68 7.72
C ILE A 146 -3.84 3.77 6.57
N LEU A 147 -2.78 2.99 6.78
CA LEU A 147 -2.30 2.03 5.78
C LEU A 147 -3.18 0.78 5.74
N ALA A 148 -3.74 0.36 6.88
CA ALA A 148 -4.75 -0.70 6.90
C ALA A 148 -5.99 -0.35 6.07
N ARG A 149 -6.45 0.91 6.14
CA ARG A 149 -7.59 1.39 5.34
C ARG A 149 -7.26 1.48 3.86
N GLU A 150 -6.02 1.83 3.48
CA GLU A 150 -5.59 1.70 2.08
C GLU A 150 -5.59 0.23 1.64
N MET A 151 -5.02 -0.67 2.44
CA MET A 151 -5.05 -2.10 2.17
C MET A 151 -6.49 -2.63 2.10
N ALA A 152 -7.45 -2.07 2.83
CA ALA A 152 -8.87 -2.44 2.75
C ALA A 152 -9.46 -2.30 1.34
N THR A 153 -8.81 -1.56 0.43
CA THR A 153 -9.20 -1.43 -0.98
C THR A 153 -8.62 -2.51 -1.91
N TYR A 154 -7.74 -3.38 -1.41
CA TYR A 154 -7.12 -4.47 -2.19
C TYR A 154 -8.10 -5.64 -2.33
N HIS A 155 -7.78 -6.62 -3.17
CA HIS A 155 -8.60 -7.83 -3.33
C HIS A 155 -7.89 -9.02 -2.69
N THR A 156 -8.62 -9.98 -2.14
CA THR A 156 -8.04 -11.29 -1.81
C THR A 156 -7.97 -12.17 -3.05
N ALA A 157 -9.03 -12.11 -3.86
CA ALA A 157 -9.10 -12.74 -5.16
C ALA A 157 -9.81 -11.81 -6.14
N LEU A 158 -9.39 -11.84 -7.39
CA LEU A 158 -9.89 -10.97 -8.45
C LEU A 158 -10.19 -11.79 -9.69
N VAL A 159 -11.30 -11.48 -10.36
CA VAL A 159 -11.59 -12.03 -11.69
C VAL A 159 -11.48 -10.87 -12.68
N VAL A 160 -10.64 -11.04 -13.71
CA VAL A 160 -10.55 -10.11 -14.85
C VAL A 160 -10.83 -10.93 -16.10
N ASN A 161 -11.94 -10.62 -16.78
CA ASN A 161 -12.46 -11.42 -17.88
C ASN A 161 -12.60 -12.90 -17.44
N ASP A 162 -11.95 -13.81 -18.15
CA ASP A 162 -12.01 -15.25 -17.88
C ASP A 162 -10.87 -15.75 -16.97
N THR A 163 -10.08 -14.84 -16.38
CA THR A 163 -8.91 -15.20 -15.56
C THR A 163 -9.13 -14.84 -14.10
N VAL A 164 -8.84 -15.80 -13.22
CA VAL A 164 -8.86 -15.63 -11.76
C VAL A 164 -7.45 -15.41 -11.24
N PHE A 165 -7.27 -14.38 -10.43
CA PHE A 165 -6.02 -14.02 -9.78
C PHE A 165 -6.17 -14.14 -8.27
N ALA A 166 -5.17 -14.75 -7.63
CA ALA A 166 -5.01 -14.81 -6.19
C ALA A 166 -3.50 -14.79 -5.88
N HIS A 167 -3.12 -14.20 -4.75
CA HIS A 167 -1.72 -14.20 -4.33
C HIS A 167 -1.20 -15.63 -4.09
N GLY A 168 -1.98 -16.42 -3.34
CA GLY A 168 -1.80 -17.86 -3.21
C GLY A 168 -2.79 -18.64 -4.08
N GLY A 169 -3.10 -19.87 -3.68
CA GLY A 169 -4.10 -20.70 -4.36
C GLY A 169 -5.53 -20.48 -3.84
N LEU A 170 -6.50 -20.69 -4.72
CA LEU A 170 -7.92 -20.82 -4.35
C LEU A 170 -8.30 -22.30 -4.25
N LEU A 171 -8.86 -22.69 -3.11
CA LEU A 171 -9.43 -24.02 -2.90
C LEU A 171 -10.90 -24.03 -3.32
N PRO A 172 -11.49 -25.20 -3.65
CA PRO A 172 -12.90 -25.31 -4.03
C PRO A 172 -13.86 -24.65 -3.01
N MET A 173 -13.54 -24.76 -1.71
CA MET A 173 -14.32 -24.11 -0.65
C MET A 173 -14.34 -22.58 -0.75
N HIS A 174 -13.27 -21.94 -1.25
CA HIS A 174 -13.24 -20.49 -1.45
C HIS A 174 -14.15 -20.08 -2.61
N ALA A 175 -14.17 -20.87 -3.69
CA ALA A 175 -15.07 -20.66 -4.82
C ALA A 175 -16.53 -20.81 -4.40
N SER A 176 -16.87 -21.86 -3.64
CA SER A 176 -18.22 -22.07 -3.10
C SER A 176 -18.67 -20.96 -2.14
N TYR A 177 -17.74 -20.42 -1.34
CA TYR A 177 -18.04 -19.33 -0.42
C TYR A 177 -18.33 -18.00 -1.15
N GLY A 178 -17.62 -17.75 -2.24
CA GLY A 178 -17.82 -16.62 -3.15
C GLY A 178 -16.76 -15.53 -2.99
N ILE A 179 -16.11 -15.15 -4.09
CA ILE A 179 -14.99 -14.18 -4.14
C ILE A 179 -15.36 -12.84 -3.52
N ASP A 180 -16.55 -12.31 -3.86
CA ASP A 180 -17.00 -11.01 -3.35
C ASP A 180 -17.13 -11.01 -1.83
N LYS A 181 -17.63 -12.10 -1.24
CA LYS A 181 -17.75 -12.22 0.22
C LYS A 181 -16.39 -12.29 0.90
N ILE A 182 -15.40 -12.94 0.28
CA ILE A 182 -14.02 -12.98 0.79
C ILE A 182 -13.44 -11.57 0.79
N ASN A 183 -13.55 -10.86 -0.33
CA ASN A 183 -13.05 -9.50 -0.50
C ASN A 183 -13.71 -8.54 0.49
N GLN A 184 -15.04 -8.62 0.64
CA GLN A 184 -15.83 -7.79 1.55
C GLN A 184 -15.41 -8.00 3.00
N ARG A 185 -15.36 -9.25 3.50
CA ARG A 185 -15.00 -9.53 4.90
C ARG A 185 -13.62 -9.00 5.27
N ARG A 186 -12.65 -9.13 4.37
CA ARG A 186 -11.31 -8.60 4.58
C ARG A 186 -11.33 -7.07 4.62
N SER A 187 -12.04 -6.45 3.67
CA SER A 187 -12.17 -4.99 3.62
C SER A 187 -12.77 -4.44 4.92
N GLU A 188 -13.87 -5.03 5.40
CA GLU A 188 -14.52 -4.67 6.66
C GLU A 188 -13.58 -4.81 7.85
N ARG A 189 -12.85 -5.94 7.95
CA ARG A 189 -11.88 -6.18 9.02
C ARG A 189 -10.76 -5.14 9.04
N LEU A 190 -10.26 -4.70 7.89
CA LEU A 190 -9.17 -3.72 7.83
C LEU A 190 -9.66 -2.28 8.00
N ALA A 191 -10.89 -1.97 7.55
CA ALA A 191 -11.45 -0.63 7.58
C ALA A 191 -11.89 -0.17 8.97
N CYS A 192 -12.33 -1.09 9.83
CA CYS A 192 -12.81 -0.79 11.18
C CYS A 192 -11.69 -0.81 12.22
N THR A 193 -11.70 0.16 13.15
CA THR A 193 -11.01 0.00 14.43
C THR A 193 -11.69 -1.12 15.20
N ALA A 194 -10.93 -2.10 15.72
CA ALA A 194 -11.52 -3.14 16.58
C ALA A 194 -12.34 -2.45 17.68
N SER A 195 -13.63 -2.79 17.78
CA SER A 195 -14.44 -2.36 18.92
C SER A 195 -13.78 -2.96 20.16
N SER A 196 -13.27 -2.07 21.02
CA SER A 196 -12.77 -2.35 22.37
C SER A 196 -13.79 -3.08 23.21
#